data_AF-A0A434A020-F1
#
_entry.id   AF-A0A434A020-F1
#
_cell.length_a   1.000
_cell.length_b   1.000
_cell.length_c   1.000
_cell.angle_alpha   90.00
_cell.angle_beta   90.00
_cell.angle_gamma   90.00
#
_symmetry.space_group_name_H-M   'P 1'
#
loop_
_entity.id
_entity.type
_entity.pdbx_description
1 polymer ?
#
loop_
_entity_poly.entity_id
_entity_poly.type
_entity_poly.pdbx_seq_one_letter_code
_entity_poly.pdbx_strand_id
1 'polypeptide(L)'
;MMTTQKKIIIVTASVVILGLGVYFLTKTNKNGSSVLGGNKKYIDEGDVNLVPAFSAPQKVALLYDAMNRYNGTDETLIFETLTSVSQAQFGQIVKAFGLKNYNRILGYNTIGGTKLPLKTWLKEELNDADYNLLRKKFPLYL
;
A
#
# COMPACT_ATOMS: atom_id res chain seq x y z
N MET A 1 36.73 -30.42 -10.34
CA MET A 1 37.03 -29.04 -9.92
C MET A 1 35.70 -28.33 -9.74
N MET A 2 35.26 -28.13 -8.49
CA MET A 2 34.05 -27.40 -8.11
C MET A 2 34.39 -25.93 -7.88
N THR A 3 33.49 -25.01 -8.25
CA THR A 3 33.35 -23.65 -7.69
C THR A 3 31.93 -23.16 -7.99
N THR A 4 30.96 -23.40 -7.10
CA THR A 4 30.50 -22.56 -5.96
C THR A 4 29.61 -21.39 -6.36
N GLN A 5 28.37 -21.47 -5.87
CA GLN A 5 27.26 -20.53 -5.97
C GLN A 5 27.61 -19.09 -5.55
N LYS A 6 26.98 -18.10 -6.20
CA LYS A 6 26.90 -16.72 -5.69
C LYS A 6 25.46 -16.37 -5.31
N LYS A 7 25.15 -16.48 -4.02
CA LYS A 7 24.09 -15.69 -3.36
C LYS A 7 24.75 -14.48 -2.71
N ILE A 8 24.43 -13.27 -3.15
CA ILE A 8 24.76 -11.99 -2.49
C ILE A 8 23.53 -11.08 -2.72
N ILE A 9 22.55 -11.08 -1.81
CA ILE A 9 22.30 -10.05 -0.76
C ILE A 9 22.01 -8.67 -1.35
N ILE A 10 20.72 -8.36 -1.53
CA ILE A 10 20.18 -7.00 -1.65
C ILE A 10 19.14 -6.87 -0.54
N VAL A 11 19.55 -6.45 0.66
CA VAL A 11 18.65 -6.21 1.81
C VAL A 11 18.86 -4.82 2.43
N THR A 12 19.78 -4.00 1.93
CA THR A 12 20.18 -2.76 2.65
C THR A 12 19.69 -1.44 2.03
N ALA A 13 19.10 -1.44 0.83
CA ALA A 13 18.69 -0.19 0.17
C ALA A 13 17.24 0.26 0.47
N SER A 14 16.36 -0.65 0.92
CA SER A 14 14.93 -0.36 1.07
C SER A 14 14.56 0.44 2.32
N VAL A 15 15.42 0.48 3.34
CA VAL A 15 15.13 1.15 4.63
C VAL A 15 15.36 2.67 4.55
N VAL A 16 16.23 3.14 3.65
CA VAL A 16 16.57 4.59 3.54
C VAL A 16 15.45 5.40 2.87
N ILE A 17 14.71 4.79 1.93
CA ILE A 17 13.61 5.47 1.21
C ILE A 17 12.42 5.74 2.16
N LEU A 18 12.16 4.82 3.11
CA LEU A 18 11.11 5.00 4.13
C LEU A 18 11.41 6.16 5.07
N GLY A 19 12.68 6.36 5.47
CA GLY A 19 13.06 7.46 6.36
C GLY A 19 12.91 8.85 5.73
N LEU A 20 13.30 9.01 4.46
CA LEU A 20 13.24 10.30 3.77
C LEU A 20 11.81 10.68 3.35
N GLY A 21 11.00 9.70 2.92
CA GLY A 21 9.59 9.92 2.58
C GLY A 21 8.78 10.41 3.78
N VAL A 22 8.93 9.74 4.94
CA VAL A 22 8.26 10.14 6.20
C VAL A 22 8.79 11.49 6.71
N TYR A 23 10.09 11.77 6.56
CA TYR A 23 10.67 13.06 6.95
C TYR A 23 10.09 14.23 6.14
N PHE A 24 9.93 14.09 4.82
CA PHE A 24 9.31 15.15 4.01
C PHE A 24 7.80 15.30 4.25
N LEU A 25 7.09 14.24 4.64
CA LEU A 25 5.67 14.28 5.03
C LEU A 25 5.44 14.88 6.43
N THR A 26 6.41 14.78 7.33
CA THR A 26 6.32 15.32 8.71
C THR A 26 6.97 16.70 8.87
N LYS A 27 7.75 17.18 7.89
CA LYS A 27 8.37 18.51 7.92
C LYS A 27 7.32 19.61 7.84
N THR A 28 6.99 20.19 8.99
CA THR A 28 6.06 21.30 9.14
C THR A 28 6.58 22.55 8.42
N ASN A 29 5.75 23.19 7.59
CA ASN A 29 6.02 24.54 7.09
C ASN A 29 6.00 25.53 8.28
N LYS A 30 6.68 26.67 8.15
CA LYS A 30 6.81 27.75 9.16
C LYS A 30 5.47 28.31 9.69
N ASN A 31 4.34 27.89 9.10
CA ASN A 31 2.98 28.27 9.50
C ASN A 31 2.21 27.15 10.24
N GLY A 32 2.87 26.08 10.69
CA GLY A 32 2.32 25.16 11.70
C GLY A 32 1.16 24.25 11.27
N SER A 33 0.78 24.23 10.00
CA SER A 33 -0.21 23.28 9.47
C SER A 33 0.49 22.05 8.90
N SER A 34 0.37 20.92 9.59
CA SER A 34 0.66 19.60 9.04
C SER A 34 -0.47 19.19 8.09
N VAL A 35 -0.13 18.62 6.93
CA VAL A 35 -1.10 18.20 5.90
C VAL A 35 -1.97 17.03 6.38
N LEU A 36 -1.57 16.39 7.48
CA LEU A 36 -2.35 15.38 8.19
C LEU A 36 -3.09 16.06 9.35
N GLY A 37 -4.16 16.77 9.02
CA GLY A 37 -4.98 17.47 9.98
C GLY A 37 -5.62 16.52 11.00
N GLY A 38 -5.45 16.82 12.28
CA GLY A 38 -6.15 16.12 13.36
C GLY A 38 -5.59 16.39 14.74
N ASN A 39 -6.03 17.48 15.38
CA ASN A 39 -6.09 17.75 16.82
C ASN A 39 -4.99 17.18 17.73
N LYS A 40 -4.10 18.09 18.17
CA LYS A 40 -3.10 17.87 19.22
C LYS A 40 -3.79 17.50 20.55
N LYS A 41 -3.67 16.24 20.96
CA LYS A 41 -3.54 15.88 22.39
C LYS A 41 -2.12 15.37 22.57
N TYR A 42 -1.38 16.03 23.45
CA TYR A 42 -0.04 15.64 23.87
C TYR A 42 -0.12 14.21 24.43
N ILE A 43 0.65 13.28 23.87
CA ILE A 43 0.84 11.95 24.45
C ILE A 43 2.19 11.98 25.17
N ASP A 44 2.10 11.69 26.46
CA ASP A 44 3.17 11.58 27.45
C ASP A 44 4.22 10.52 27.03
N GLU A 45 5.49 10.84 27.27
CA GLU A 45 6.66 10.04 26.91
C GLU A 45 6.75 8.81 27.84
N GLY A 46 6.01 7.72 27.55
CA GLY A 46 6.04 6.57 28.45
C GLY A 46 5.72 5.18 27.89
N ASP A 47 5.02 5.06 26.77
CA ASP A 47 4.62 3.74 26.26
C ASP A 47 4.44 3.76 24.73
N VAL A 48 5.54 3.89 24.00
CA VAL A 48 5.53 3.78 22.54
C VAL A 48 5.73 2.32 22.14
N ASN A 49 4.65 1.56 22.18
CA ASN A 49 4.47 0.47 21.23
C ASN A 49 4.48 1.09 19.82
N LEU A 50 5.68 1.26 19.25
CA LEU A 50 5.99 1.86 17.94
C LEU A 50 5.42 1.05 16.75
N VAL A 51 4.50 0.12 16.99
CA VAL A 51 3.79 -0.57 15.91
C VAL A 51 2.81 0.45 15.33
N PRO A 52 2.96 0.85 14.05
CA PRO A 52 2.03 1.79 13.45
C PRO A 52 0.62 1.22 13.54
N ALA A 53 -0.30 1.98 14.15
CA ALA A 53 -1.70 1.60 14.21
C ALA A 53 -2.22 1.38 12.78
N PHE A 54 -2.95 0.29 12.56
CA PHE A 54 -3.53 -0.03 11.26
C PHE A 54 -4.43 1.11 10.76
N SER A 55 -4.24 1.53 9.50
CA SER A 55 -5.05 2.56 8.85
C SER A 55 -5.47 2.11 7.45
N ALA A 56 -6.76 1.81 7.28
CA ALA A 56 -7.33 1.43 5.99
C ALA A 56 -7.14 2.52 4.90
N PRO A 57 -7.35 3.82 5.17
CA PRO A 57 -7.09 4.87 4.17
C PRO A 57 -5.63 4.92 3.71
N GLN A 58 -4.66 4.73 4.61
CA GLN A 58 -3.24 4.69 4.25
C GLN A 58 -2.93 3.48 3.35
N LYS A 59 -3.46 2.31 3.69
CA LYS A 59 -3.32 1.10 2.86
C LYS A 59 -3.95 1.28 1.48
N VAL A 60 -5.09 1.95 1.40
CA VAL A 60 -5.75 2.30 0.13
C VAL A 60 -4.89 3.25 -0.72
N ALA A 61 -4.24 4.25 -0.11
CA ALA A 61 -3.33 5.13 -0.82
C ALA A 61 -2.14 4.36 -1.42
N LEU A 62 -1.49 3.51 -0.63
CA LEU A 62 -0.40 2.64 -1.10
C LEU A 62 -0.84 1.71 -2.24
N LEU A 63 -2.05 1.17 -2.15
CA LEU A 63 -2.63 0.34 -3.22
C LEU A 63 -2.84 1.14 -4.52
N TYR A 64 -3.24 2.42 -4.46
CA TYR A 64 -3.34 3.23 -5.68
C TYR A 64 -1.98 3.52 -6.28
N ASP A 65 -0.99 3.84 -5.45
CA ASP A 65 0.36 4.10 -5.92
C ASP A 65 0.94 2.86 -6.60
N ALA A 66 0.70 1.67 -6.02
CA ALA A 66 1.12 0.40 -6.59
C ALA A 66 0.39 0.03 -7.89
N MET A 67 -0.88 0.43 -8.06
CA MET A 67 -1.68 0.14 -9.25
C MET A 67 -1.70 1.31 -10.26
N ASN A 68 -0.70 2.21 -10.20
CA ASN A 68 -0.65 3.40 -11.05
C ASN A 68 -0.04 3.13 -12.43
N ARG A 69 -0.90 2.78 -13.38
CA ARG A 69 -0.53 2.25 -14.69
C ARG A 69 0.40 3.08 -15.58
N TYR A 70 0.53 4.40 -15.36
CA TYR A 70 1.53 5.18 -16.10
C TYR A 70 2.96 4.63 -15.89
N ASN A 71 3.24 4.07 -14.70
CA ASN A 71 4.50 3.44 -14.36
C ASN A 71 4.40 1.90 -14.28
N GLY A 72 3.30 1.32 -14.77
CA GLY A 72 2.97 -0.09 -14.58
C GLY A 72 2.34 -0.41 -13.23
N THR A 73 2.36 -1.68 -12.87
CA THR A 73 1.86 -2.21 -11.60
C THR A 73 3.06 -2.63 -10.76
N ASP A 74 3.10 -2.24 -9.50
CA ASP A 74 4.07 -2.74 -8.51
C ASP A 74 3.42 -3.85 -7.70
N GLU A 75 3.49 -5.08 -8.21
CA GLU A 75 2.90 -6.24 -7.53
C GLU A 75 3.56 -6.48 -6.16
N THR A 76 4.86 -6.16 -6.04
CA THR A 76 5.61 -6.29 -4.78
C THR A 76 5.00 -5.39 -3.71
N LEU A 77 4.76 -4.12 -4.02
CA LEU A 77 4.14 -3.18 -3.09
C LEU A 77 2.70 -3.58 -2.73
N ILE A 78 1.93 -4.16 -3.67
CA ILE A 78 0.60 -4.71 -3.38
C ILE A 78 0.72 -5.81 -2.32
N PHE A 79 1.63 -6.77 -2.51
CA PHE A 79 1.82 -7.86 -1.57
C PHE A 79 2.36 -7.40 -0.22
N GLU A 80 3.36 -6.52 -0.17
CA GLU A 80 3.88 -5.96 1.08
C GLU A 80 2.79 -5.22 1.87
N THR A 81 1.96 -4.46 1.15
CA THR A 81 0.84 -3.71 1.72
C THR A 81 -0.19 -4.65 2.35
N LEU A 82 -0.47 -5.79 1.69
CA LEU A 82 -1.52 -6.73 2.06
C LEU A 82 -1.04 -7.92 2.93
N THR A 83 0.25 -8.24 2.98
CA THR A 83 0.72 -9.45 3.69
C THR A 83 0.58 -9.34 5.21
N SER A 84 0.76 -8.14 5.75
CA SER A 84 0.58 -7.85 7.19
C SER A 84 -0.89 -7.62 7.58
N VAL A 85 -1.81 -7.60 6.61
CA VAL A 85 -3.22 -7.29 6.81
C VAL A 85 -4.00 -8.57 7.16
N SER A 86 -4.80 -8.51 8.22
CA SER A 86 -5.74 -9.58 8.58
C SER A 86 -7.01 -9.53 7.72
N GLN A 87 -7.79 -10.62 7.69
CA GLN A 87 -9.07 -10.67 6.97
C GLN A 87 -10.02 -9.51 7.34
N ALA A 88 -10.16 -9.20 8.64
CA ALA A 88 -11.04 -8.14 9.10
C ALA A 88 -10.56 -6.74 8.65
N GLN A 89 -9.25 -6.52 8.72
CA GLN A 89 -8.61 -5.29 8.24
C GLN A 89 -8.71 -5.15 6.72
N PHE A 90 -8.64 -6.25 5.98
CA PHE A 90 -8.87 -6.25 4.54
C PHE A 90 -10.30 -5.82 4.20
N GLY A 91 -11.30 -6.26 4.99
CA GLY A 91 -12.67 -5.75 4.87
C GLY A 91 -12.78 -4.23 5.05
N GLN A 92 -12.00 -3.67 5.99
CA GLN A 92 -11.93 -2.22 6.19
C GLN A 92 -11.27 -1.51 4.99
N ILE A 93 -10.24 -2.11 4.39
CA ILE A 93 -9.60 -1.61 3.16
C ILE A 93 -10.58 -1.65 1.99
N VAL A 94 -11.28 -2.76 1.77
CA VAL A 94 -12.29 -2.90 0.70
C VAL A 94 -13.39 -1.84 0.86
N LYS A 95 -13.87 -1.64 2.09
CA LYS A 95 -14.87 -0.60 2.39
C LYS A 95 -14.33 0.81 2.16
N ALA A 96 -13.10 1.09 2.58
CA ALA A 96 -12.46 2.39 2.39
C ALA A 96 -12.10 2.67 0.91
N PHE A 97 -11.78 1.63 0.14
CA PHE A 97 -11.52 1.71 -1.28
C PHE A 97 -12.80 2.07 -2.05
N GLY A 98 -13.90 1.37 -1.76
CA GLY A 98 -15.19 1.61 -2.40
C GLY A 98 -15.17 1.29 -3.89
N LEU A 99 -15.75 2.17 -4.70
CA LEU A 99 -15.73 2.06 -6.16
C LEU A 99 -14.86 3.17 -6.75
N LYS A 100 -13.89 2.79 -7.57
CA LYS A 100 -12.89 3.71 -8.08
C LYS A 100 -12.75 3.59 -9.58
N ASN A 101 -12.53 4.72 -10.22
CA ASN A 101 -12.41 4.79 -11.66
C ASN A 101 -11.14 4.06 -12.11
N TYR A 102 -11.33 3.03 -12.91
CA TYR A 102 -10.30 2.14 -13.40
C TYR A 102 -10.20 2.22 -14.92
N ASN A 103 -8.98 2.30 -15.43
CA ASN A 103 -8.71 2.23 -16.85
C ASN A 103 -7.56 1.25 -17.15
N ARG A 104 -7.87 0.33 -18.07
CA ARG A 104 -7.01 -0.62 -18.82
C ARG A 104 -5.57 -0.16 -19.09
N ILE A 105 -5.46 1.09 -19.48
CA ILE A 105 -4.31 1.60 -20.23
C ILE A 105 -3.73 2.79 -19.48
N LEU A 106 -4.59 3.63 -18.91
CA LEU A 106 -4.21 4.91 -18.34
C LEU A 106 -4.14 4.90 -16.81
N GLY A 107 -4.68 3.88 -16.14
CA GLY A 107 -4.72 3.83 -14.67
C GLY A 107 -5.85 4.63 -14.05
N TYR A 108 -5.69 5.01 -12.78
CA TYR A 108 -6.74 5.65 -11.99
C TYR A 108 -6.96 7.13 -12.36
N ASN A 109 -8.19 7.64 -12.17
CA ASN A 109 -8.57 9.05 -12.45
C ASN A 109 -8.44 9.53 -13.91
N THR A 110 -8.51 8.61 -14.87
CA THR A 110 -8.44 8.95 -16.30
C THR A 110 -9.81 9.05 -16.95
N ILE A 111 -9.93 9.89 -17.98
CA ILE A 111 -11.17 10.04 -18.74
C ILE A 111 -11.48 8.71 -19.45
N GLY A 112 -12.72 8.22 -19.35
CA GLY A 112 -13.15 6.98 -20.03
C GLY A 112 -12.88 5.67 -19.29
N GLY A 113 -12.83 5.68 -17.95
CA GLY A 113 -12.76 4.46 -17.12
C GLY A 113 -14.12 3.99 -16.57
N THR A 114 -14.12 2.83 -15.90
CA THR A 114 -15.29 2.29 -15.19
C THR A 114 -15.04 2.26 -13.69
N LYS A 115 -16.07 2.58 -12.90
CA LYS A 115 -16.01 2.46 -11.44
C LYS A 115 -16.01 0.99 -11.04
N LEU A 116 -14.87 0.47 -10.61
CA LEU A 116 -14.68 -0.93 -10.24
C LEU A 116 -14.26 -1.06 -8.77
N PRO A 117 -14.63 -2.17 -8.10
CA PRO A 117 -14.21 -2.47 -6.73
C PRO A 117 -12.77 -2.98 -6.69
N LEU A 118 -12.15 -2.95 -5.49
CA LEU A 118 -10.77 -3.39 -5.27
C LEU A 118 -10.50 -4.82 -5.78
N LYS A 119 -11.48 -5.74 -5.60
CA LYS A 119 -11.37 -7.12 -6.11
C LYS A 119 -11.08 -7.16 -7.61
N THR A 120 -11.81 -6.38 -8.40
CA THR A 120 -11.64 -6.35 -9.85
C THR A 120 -10.33 -5.70 -10.24
N TRP A 121 -9.92 -4.64 -9.53
CA TRP A 121 -8.60 -4.04 -9.73
C TRP A 121 -7.49 -5.07 -9.52
N LEU A 122 -7.45 -5.73 -8.35
CA LEU A 122 -6.42 -6.73 -8.06
C LEU A 122 -6.39 -7.87 -9.07
N LYS A 123 -7.54 -8.25 -9.65
CA LYS A 123 -7.59 -9.28 -10.70
C LYS A 123 -6.98 -8.83 -12.03
N GLU A 124 -7.12 -7.55 -12.37
CA GLU A 124 -6.58 -7.01 -13.62
C GLU A 124 -5.12 -6.57 -13.49
N GLU A 125 -4.66 -6.31 -12.27
CA GLU A 125 -3.32 -5.85 -11.95
C GLU A 125 -2.36 -7.01 -11.62
N LEU A 126 -2.85 -8.10 -11.05
CA LEU A 126 -2.04 -9.26 -10.68
C LEU A 126 -2.19 -10.40 -11.69
N ASN A 127 -1.17 -11.26 -11.80
CA ASN A 127 -1.32 -12.52 -12.51
C ASN A 127 -2.22 -13.51 -11.73
N ASP A 128 -2.67 -14.57 -12.39
CA ASP A 128 -3.59 -15.55 -11.81
C ASP A 128 -3.03 -16.24 -10.56
N ALA A 129 -1.74 -16.54 -10.51
CA ALA A 129 -1.13 -17.21 -9.36
C ALA A 129 -1.16 -16.30 -8.12
N ASP A 130 -0.78 -15.04 -8.29
CA ASP A 130 -0.72 -14.02 -7.25
C ASP A 130 -2.11 -13.63 -6.75
N TYR A 131 -3.05 -13.43 -7.67
CA TYR A 131 -4.44 -13.20 -7.30
C TYR A 131 -5.00 -14.36 -6.48
N ASN A 132 -4.70 -15.61 -6.86
CA ASN A 132 -5.14 -16.78 -6.12
C ASN A 132 -4.49 -16.89 -4.71
N LEU A 133 -3.26 -16.43 -4.53
CA LEU A 133 -2.64 -16.34 -3.21
C LEU A 133 -3.37 -15.35 -2.31
N LEU A 134 -3.68 -14.16 -2.83
CA LEU A 134 -4.48 -13.18 -2.08
C LEU A 134 -5.88 -13.71 -1.79
N ARG A 135 -6.51 -14.41 -2.73
CA ARG A 135 -7.84 -15.01 -2.55
C ARG A 135 -7.86 -16.06 -1.43
N LYS A 136 -6.79 -16.85 -1.30
CA LYS A 136 -6.65 -17.80 -0.18
C LYS A 136 -6.50 -17.09 1.17
N LYS A 137 -5.81 -15.94 1.20
CA LYS A 137 -5.65 -15.13 2.41
C LYS A 137 -6.92 -14.37 2.78
N PHE A 138 -7.66 -13.89 1.78
CA PHE A 138 -8.85 -13.05 1.96
C PHE A 138 -10.13 -13.62 1.33
N PRO A 139 -10.55 -14.86 1.68
CA PRO A 139 -11.64 -15.56 0.98
C PRO A 139 -13.02 -14.89 1.07
N LEU A 140 -13.26 -14.01 2.05
CA LEU A 140 -14.55 -13.33 2.20
C LEU A 140 -14.71 -12.13 1.25
N TYR A 141 -13.62 -11.63 0.68
CA TYR A 141 -13.61 -10.36 -0.07
C TYR A 141 -13.04 -10.48 -1.50
N LEU A 142 -12.35 -11.59 -1.84
CA LEU A 142 -11.69 -11.83 -3.13
C LEU A 142 -12.22 -13.05 -3.90
#